data_AF-A0A947C225-F1
#
_entry.id   AF-A0A947C225-F1
#
_cell.length_a   1.000
_cell.length_b   1.000
_cell.length_c   1.000
_cell.angle_alpha   90.00
_cell.angle_beta   90.00
_cell.angle_gamma   90.00
#
_symmetry.space_group_name_H-M   'P 1'
#
loop_
_entity.id
_entity.type
_entity.pdbx_description
1 polymer ?
#
loop_
_entity_poly.entity_id
_entity_poly.type
_entity_poly.pdbx_seq_one_letter_code
_entity_poly.pdbx_strand_id
1 'polypeptide(L)' 'RGLIMAMFIRVDVDDSVVQKSPGLADKLVEVCPVKIFKLGSSPNSVEVVEANVDECTLCDLCTQASPEGVRVVKLYE' A
#
# COMPACT_ATOMS: atom_id res chain seq x y z
N ARG A 1 4.03 1.99 -26.89
CA ARG A 1 2.65 2.53 -26.82
C ARG A 1 2.09 2.18 -25.45
N GLY A 2 2.49 2.91 -24.41
CA GLY A 2 2.01 2.72 -23.04
C GLY A 2 1.06 3.85 -22.71
N LEU A 3 -0.18 3.53 -22.35
CA LEU A 3 -1.10 4.48 -21.74
C LEU A 3 -0.42 5.00 -20.48
N ILE A 4 -0.11 6.29 -20.42
CA ILE A 4 0.24 6.94 -19.16
C ILE A 4 -1.11 7.07 -18.44
N MET A 5 -1.51 6.05 -17.69
CA MET A 5 -2.59 6.18 -16.73
C MET A 5 -2.11 7.23 -15.73
N ALA A 6 -2.77 8.39 -15.70
CA ALA A 6 -2.43 9.43 -14.75
C ALA A 6 -2.73 8.90 -13.34
N MET A 7 -1.70 8.53 -12.59
CA MET A 7 -1.82 8.11 -11.20
C MET A 7 -2.08 9.35 -10.34
N PHE A 8 -3.20 9.37 -9.62
CA PHE A 8 -3.58 10.45 -8.70
C PHE A 8 -3.02 10.22 -7.31
N ILE A 9 -2.86 8.96 -6.93
CA ILE A 9 -2.30 8.53 -5.66
C ILE A 9 -1.04 7.69 -5.92
N ARG A 10 -0.06 7.82 -5.04
CA ARG A 10 1.05 6.87 -4.90
C ARG A 10 1.06 6.30 -3.49
N VAL A 11 1.30 5.01 -3.38
CA VAL A 11 1.50 4.34 -2.10
C VAL A 11 2.92 3.81 -2.06
N ASP A 12 3.73 4.38 -1.17
CA ASP A 12 5.10 3.95 -0.92
C ASP A 12 5.09 2.98 0.27
N VAL A 13 5.73 1.82 0.12
CA VAL A 13 5.87 0.80 1.18
C VAL A 13 7.36 0.54 1.44
N ASP A 14 7.77 0.57 2.71
CA ASP A 14 9.11 0.15 3.12
C ASP A 14 9.12 -1.34 3.47
N ASP A 15 9.59 -2.15 2.52
CA ASP A 15 9.69 -3.60 2.68
C ASP A 15 10.54 -4.02 3.88
N SER A 16 11.54 -3.21 4.29
CA SER A 16 12.38 -3.52 5.45
C SER A 16 11.61 -3.42 6.76
N VAL A 17 10.64 -2.50 6.85
CA VAL A 17 9.74 -2.41 8.00
C VAL A 17 8.78 -3.59 7.98
N VAL A 18 8.14 -3.86 6.84
CA VAL A 18 7.18 -4.97 6.71
C VAL A 18 7.83 -6.30 7.08
N GLN A 19 9.01 -6.60 6.53
CA GLN A 19 9.74 -7.84 6.80
C GLN A 19 10.12 -8.05 8.28
N LYS A 20 10.39 -6.97 9.03
CA LYS A 20 10.77 -7.02 10.45
C LYS A 20 9.59 -7.03 11.41
N SER A 21 8.36 -6.83 10.90
CA SER A 21 7.14 -6.73 11.71
C SER A 21 6.18 -7.90 11.40
N PRO A 22 6.28 -9.03 12.12
CA PRO A 22 5.41 -10.18 11.88
C PRO A 22 3.93 -9.82 11.96
N GLY A 23 3.15 -10.24 10.96
CA GLY A 23 1.70 -10.00 10.87
C GLY A 23 1.33 -8.61 10.33
N LEU A 24 2.31 -7.73 10.08
CA LEU A 24 2.02 -6.43 9.47
C LEU A 24 1.50 -6.57 8.04
N ALA A 25 2.06 -7.50 7.25
CA ALA A 25 1.61 -7.76 5.89
C ALA A 25 0.12 -8.15 5.86
N ASP A 26 -0.30 -9.10 6.72
CA ASP A 26 -1.70 -9.49 6.86
C ASP A 26 -2.58 -8.32 7.30
N LYS A 27 -2.09 -7.50 8.24
CA LYS A 27 -2.83 -6.33 8.72
C LYS A 27 -3.06 -5.31 7.60
N LEU A 28 -2.05 -5.03 6.77
CA LEU A 28 -2.17 -4.11 5.63
C LEU A 28 -3.20 -4.59 4.60
N VAL A 29 -3.25 -5.90 4.34
CA VAL A 29 -4.26 -6.52 3.47
C VAL A 29 -5.67 -6.39 4.07
N GLU A 30 -5.81 -6.63 5.38
CA GLU A 30 -7.09 -6.58 6.08
C GLU A 30 -7.68 -5.16 6.13
N VAL A 31 -6.87 -4.15 6.44
CA VAL A 31 -7.38 -2.81 6.76
C VAL A 31 -7.72 -1.96 5.55
N CYS A 32 -7.19 -2.28 4.36
CA CYS A 32 -7.38 -1.44 3.18
C CYS A 32 -8.73 -1.75 2.49
N PRO A 33 -9.72 -0.85 2.54
CA PRO A 33 -11.08 -1.14 2.05
C PRO A 33 -11.14 -1.40 0.53
N VAL A 34 -10.18 -0.85 -0.20
CA VAL A 34 -10.08 -0.91 -1.67
C VAL A 34 -9.00 -1.90 -2.16
N LYS A 35 -8.47 -2.74 -1.26
CA LYS A 35 -7.56 -3.85 -1.62
C LYS A 35 -6.30 -3.42 -2.37
N ILE A 36 -5.66 -2.32 -1.94
CA ILE A 36 -4.37 -1.86 -2.49
C ILE A 36 -3.23 -2.83 -2.14
N PHE A 37 -3.35 -3.57 -1.05
CA PHE A 37 -2.31 -4.49 -0.60
C PHE A 37 -2.73 -5.94 -0.83
N LYS A 38 -1.76 -6.77 -1.21
CA LYS A 38 -1.85 -8.23 -1.18
C LYS A 38 -0.60 -8.81 -0.53
N LEU A 39 -0.67 -10.04 -0.01
CA LEU A 39 0.51 -10.74 0.46
C LEU A 39 1.50 -10.92 -0.70
N GLY A 40 2.78 -10.64 -0.43
CA GLY A 40 3.84 -10.83 -1.39
C GLY A 40 4.30 -12.29 -1.47
N SER A 41 5.21 -12.55 -2.40
CA SER A 41 5.72 -13.91 -2.65
C SER A 41 6.66 -14.45 -1.56
N SER A 42 7.14 -13.59 -0.65
CA SER A 42 8.02 -13.98 0.47
C SER A 42 7.30 -13.91 1.82
N PRO A 43 7.74 -14.66 2.85
CA PRO A 43 7.20 -14.52 4.19
C PRO A 43 7.30 -13.09 4.68
N ASN A 44 6.23 -12.60 5.30
CA ASN A 44 6.15 -11.25 5.85
C ASN A 44 6.49 -10.16 4.82
N SER A 45 5.99 -10.32 3.59
CA SER A 45 6.10 -9.32 2.51
C SER A 45 4.72 -8.92 2.00
N VAL A 46 4.64 -7.72 1.43
CA VAL A 46 3.40 -7.16 0.88
C VAL A 46 3.71 -6.64 -0.52
N GLU A 47 2.76 -6.76 -1.43
CA GLU A 47 2.83 -6.19 -2.78
C GLU A 47 1.69 -5.19 -2.95
N VAL A 48 1.98 -4.08 -3.63
CA VAL A 48 0.97 -3.09 -4.03
C VAL A 48 0.27 -3.56 -5.30
N VAL A 49 -1.06 -3.55 -5.26
CA VAL A 49 -1.94 -3.81 -6.40
C VAL A 49 -2.15 -2.48 -7.12
N GLU A 50 -1.24 -2.15 -8.03
CA GLU A 50 -1.23 -0.87 -8.77
C GLU A 50 -2.58 -0.49 -9.38
N ALA A 51 -3.36 -1.47 -9.85
CA ALA A 51 -4.69 -1.25 -10.43
C ALA A 51 -5.72 -0.67 -9.44
N ASN A 52 -5.48 -0.79 -8.13
CA ASN A 52 -6.38 -0.32 -7.07
C ASN A 52 -5.86 0.96 -6.38
N VAL A 53 -4.66 1.45 -6.73
CA VAL A 53 -4.02 2.57 -6.02
C VAL A 53 -4.85 3.85 -6.11
N ASP A 54 -5.42 4.14 -7.28
CA ASP A 54 -6.27 5.32 -7.49
C ASP A 54 -7.66 5.20 -6.84
N GLU A 55 -8.05 4.01 -6.36
CA GLU A 55 -9.27 3.83 -5.57
C GLU A 55 -9.09 4.24 -4.10
N CYS A 56 -7.88 4.68 -3.70
CA CYS A 56 -7.60 5.09 -2.33
C CYS A 56 -8.55 6.21 -1.87
N THR A 57 -9.26 5.96 -0.77
CA THR A 57 -10.22 6.91 -0.18
C THR A 57 -9.60 7.81 0.90
N LEU A 58 -8.28 7.78 1.09
CA LEU A 58 -7.55 8.56 2.12
C LEU A 58 -8.08 8.30 3.55
N CYS A 59 -8.41 7.05 3.85
CA CYS A 59 -8.92 6.64 5.16
C CYS A 59 -7.85 6.53 6.26
N ASP A 60 -6.56 6.66 5.90
CA ASP A 60 -5.40 6.55 6.79
C ASP A 60 -5.25 5.23 7.56
N LEU A 61 -6.01 4.18 7.22
CA LEU A 61 -5.95 2.92 7.96
C LEU A 61 -4.61 2.19 7.77
N CYS A 62 -4.03 2.23 6.56
CA CYS A 62 -2.74 1.61 6.28
C CYS A 62 -1.56 2.38 6.90
N THR A 63 -1.62 3.72 6.90
CA THR A 63 -0.61 4.57 7.56
C THR A 63 -0.71 4.47 9.08
N GLN A 64 -1.90 4.27 9.66
CA GLN A 64 -2.06 3.96 11.08
C GLN A 64 -1.53 2.56 11.44
N ALA A 65 -1.72 1.57 10.57
CA ALA A 65 -1.19 0.22 10.77
C ALA A 65 0.35 0.17 10.68
N SER A 66 0.96 1.03 9.86
CA SER A 66 2.41 1.17 9.76
C SER A 66 2.83 2.63 9.52
N PRO A 67 2.94 3.44 10.59
CA PRO A 67 3.30 4.85 10.45
C PRO A 67 4.68 5.09 9.83
N GLU A 68 5.60 4.15 10.02
CA GLU A 68 6.97 4.21 9.50
C GLU A 68 7.16 3.40 8.21
N GLY A 69 6.23 2.51 7.86
CA GLY A 69 6.38 1.58 6.74
C GLY A 69 5.42 1.82 5.57
N VAL A 70 4.41 2.68 5.71
CA VAL A 70 3.48 3.01 4.62
C VAL A 70 3.29 4.52 4.53
N ARG A 71 3.36 5.04 3.30
CA ARG A 71 3.05 6.44 2.99
C ARG A 71 2.13 6.55 1.79
N VAL A 72 1.07 7.35 1.93
CA VAL A 72 0.14 7.68 0.84
C VAL A 72 0.41 9.12 0.39
N VAL A 73 0.60 9.32 -0.91
CA VAL A 73 0.96 10.60 -1.52
C VAL A 73 -0.05 10.97 -2.59
N LYS A 74 -0.66 12.15 -2.48
CA LYS A 74 -1.42 12.75 -3.59
C LYS A 74 -0.43 13.33 -4.59
N LEU A 75 -0.52 12.92 -5.85
CA LEU A 75 0.41 13.36 -6.90
C LEU A 75 0.00 14.70 -7.53
N TYR A 76 -1.25 15.13 -7.32
CA TYR A 76 -1.79 16.41 -7.79
C TYR A 76 -2.67 17.02 -6.68
N GLU A 77 -2.80 18.35 -6.68
CA GLU A 77 -3.66 19.14 -5.79
C GLU A 77 -4.72 19.93 -6.57
#